data_AF-A0AB39DWP7-F1
#
_entry.id   AF-A0AB39DWP7-F1
#
_cell.length_a   1.000
_cell.length_b   1.000
_cell.length_c   1.000
_cell.angle_alpha   90.00
_cell.angle_beta   90.00
_cell.angle_gamma   90.00
#
_symmetry.space_group_name_H-M   'P 1'
#
loop_
_entity.id
_entity.type
_entity.pdbx_description
1 polymer ?
#
loop_
_entity_poly.entity_id
_entity_poly.type
_entity_poly.pdbx_seq_one_letter_code
_entity_poly.pdbx_strand_id
1 'polypeptide(L)' 'MLNQVQPGQRRRLGGLGQFFKGILRADAYQKYLEHMARVHPDQTPASEREFWRERYDWEDRNPQGRCC' A
#
# COMPACT_ATOMS: atom_id res chain seq x y z
N MET A 1 42.43 -18.72 10.82
CA MET A 1 41.71 -18.27 9.61
C MET A 1 40.27 -17.95 10.00
N LEU A 2 40.00 -16.65 10.08
CA LEU A 2 38.75 -15.88 10.14
C LEU A 2 37.41 -16.56 10.56
N ASN A 3 36.97 -16.16 11.77
CA ASN A 3 35.68 -15.51 12.05
C ASN A 3 34.38 -16.29 11.73
N GLN A 4 33.87 -17.06 12.69
CA GLN A 4 32.46 -17.45 12.71
C GLN A 4 31.62 -16.33 13.35
N VAL A 5 31.19 -15.38 12.53
CA VAL A 5 30.15 -14.42 12.90
C VAL A 5 28.82 -15.18 12.99
N GLN A 6 28.31 -15.34 14.21
CA GLN A 6 26.94 -15.77 14.49
C GLN A 6 25.96 -14.73 13.91
N PRO A 7 25.10 -15.03 12.92
CA PRO A 7 24.06 -14.09 12.49
C PRO A 7 22.85 -14.19 13.44
N GLY A 8 23.07 -13.93 14.73
CA GLY A 8 22.03 -13.86 15.77
C GLY A 8 21.38 -12.47 15.90
N GLN A 9 21.54 -11.60 14.91
CA GLN A 9 21.07 -10.21 14.97
C GLN A 9 20.58 -9.77 13.59
N ARG A 10 19.25 -9.75 13.36
CA ARG A 10 18.53 -8.84 12.43
C ARG A 10 17.09 -9.29 12.18
N ARG A 11 16.15 -8.81 13.01
CA ARG A 11 14.83 -8.27 12.59
C ARG A 11 13.95 -7.99 13.81
N ARG A 12 14.14 -6.84 14.45
CA ARG A 12 13.10 -6.22 15.28
C ARG A 12 12.88 -4.74 14.91
N LEU A 13 12.94 -4.45 13.62
CA LEU A 13 12.51 -3.16 13.04
C LEU A 13 11.32 -3.31 12.08
N GLY A 14 10.79 -4.53 11.90
CA GLY A 14 9.67 -4.79 10.97
C GLY A 14 8.28 -4.41 11.50
N GLY A 15 8.16 -4.09 12.79
CA GLY A 15 6.87 -3.80 13.42
C GLY A 15 6.24 -2.49 12.95
N LEU A 16 7.04 -1.42 12.82
CA LEU A 16 6.52 -0.13 12.40
C LEU A 16 6.09 -0.14 10.94
N GLY A 17 6.86 -0.75 10.02
CA GLY A 17 6.46 -0.83 8.60
C GLY A 17 5.17 -1.63 8.38
N GLN A 18 4.97 -2.72 9.13
CA GLN A 18 3.74 -3.52 9.07
C GLN A 18 2.55 -2.79 9.73
N PHE A 19 2.82 -2.07 10.82
CA PHE A 19 1.84 -1.24 11.51
C PHE A 19 1.41 -0.04 10.67
N PHE A 20 2.35 0.66 10.03
CA PHE A 20 2.07 1.71 9.05
C PHE A 20 1.33 1.16 7.83
N LYS A 21 1.60 -0.07 7.36
CA LYS A 21 0.77 -0.74 6.35
C LYS A 21 -0.67 -1.00 6.79
N GLY A 22 -0.91 -1.18 8.08
CA GLY A 22 -2.26 -1.41 8.63
C GLY A 22 -3.01 -0.14 9.02
N ILE A 23 -2.30 0.92 9.41
CA ILE A 23 -2.87 2.20 9.87
C ILE A 23 -2.93 3.24 8.76
N LEU A 24 -1.86 3.37 7.98
CA LEU A 24 -1.94 4.12 6.74
C LEU A 24 -2.55 3.17 5.74
N ARG A 25 -3.48 3.69 4.96
CA ARG A 25 -4.11 3.11 3.77
C ARG A 25 -3.11 2.63 2.69
N ALA A 26 -1.85 2.39 3.04
CA ALA A 26 -0.77 1.86 2.21
C ALA A 26 -1.04 0.43 1.71
N ASP A 27 -2.02 -0.29 2.28
CA ASP A 27 -2.51 -1.56 1.72
C ASP A 27 -3.58 -1.36 0.63
N ALA A 28 -4.10 -0.14 0.41
CA ALA A 28 -5.15 0.11 -0.56
C ALA A 28 -4.72 -0.20 -2.00
N TYR A 29 -3.44 0.00 -2.32
CA TYR A 29 -2.92 -0.39 -3.63
C TYR A 29 -2.85 -1.91 -3.78
N GLN A 30 -2.46 -2.66 -2.74
CA GLN A 30 -2.49 -4.13 -2.78
C GLN A 30 -3.92 -4.65 -2.96
N LYS A 31 -4.89 -4.10 -2.21
CA LYS A 31 -6.31 -4.43 -2.37
C LYS A 31 -6.84 -4.07 -3.76
N TYR A 32 -6.40 -2.95 -4.35
CA TYR A 32 -6.73 -2.56 -5.72
C TYR A 32 -6.20 -3.58 -6.73
N LEU A 33 -4.95 -4.04 -6.59
CA LEU A 33 -4.39 -5.06 -7.47
C LEU A 33 -5.12 -6.40 -7.34
N GLU A 34 -5.46 -6.83 -6.12
CA GLU A 34 -6.27 -8.03 -5.91
C GLU A 34 -7.67 -7.90 -6.52
N HIS A 35 -8.29 -6.72 -6.41
CA HIS A 35 -9.58 -6.44 -7.02
C HIS A 35 -9.49 -6.46 -8.56
N MET A 36 -8.49 -5.78 -9.13
CA MET A 36 -8.23 -5.78 -10.57
C MET A 36 -7.97 -7.20 -11.08
N ALA A 37 -7.16 -8.00 -10.39
CA ALA A 37 -6.89 -9.38 -10.76
C ALA A 37 -8.16 -10.27 -10.71
N ARG A 38 -9.11 -9.98 -9.81
CA ARG A 38 -10.37 -10.73 -9.68
C ARG A 38 -11.45 -10.27 -10.66
N VAL A 39 -11.54 -8.97 -10.94
CA VAL A 39 -12.66 -8.37 -11.69
C VAL A 39 -12.28 -8.08 -13.15
N HIS A 40 -11.01 -7.73 -13.39
CA HIS A 40 -10.49 -7.33 -14.69
C HIS A 40 -9.12 -7.96 -14.98
N PRO A 41 -9.04 -9.28 -15.15
CA PRO A 41 -7.78 -9.97 -15.41
C PRO A 41 -7.10 -9.54 -16.74
N ASP A 42 -7.87 -9.01 -17.69
CA ASP A 42 -7.39 -8.56 -19.00
C ASP A 42 -6.97 -7.08 -19.05
N GLN A 43 -7.14 -6.33 -17.96
CA GLN A 43 -6.76 -4.90 -17.91
C GLN A 43 -5.50 -4.70 -17.09
N THR A 44 -4.55 -3.93 -17.63
CA THR A 44 -3.35 -3.52 -16.91
C THR A 44 -3.75 -2.60 -15.74
N PRO A 45 -3.41 -2.96 -14.48
CA PRO A 45 -3.69 -2.10 -13.34
C PRO A 45 -2.94 -0.76 -13.47
N ALA A 46 -3.57 0.32 -13.01
CA ALA A 46 -2.92 1.62 -12.92
C ALA A 46 -1.68 1.55 -12.01
N SER A 47 -0.66 2.36 -12.29
CA SER A 47 0.50 2.45 -11.41
C SER A 47 0.12 3.02 -10.04
N GLU A 48 0.89 2.71 -9.00
CA GLU A 48 0.60 3.18 -7.63
C GLU A 48 0.37 4.69 -7.57
N ARG A 49 1.18 5.47 -8.29
CA ARG A 49 1.04 6.93 -8.35
C ARG A 49 -0.26 7.39 -9.02
N GLU A 50 -0.68 6.71 -10.09
CA GLU A 50 -1.94 7.02 -10.78
C GLU A 50 -3.13 6.66 -9.91
N PHE A 51 -3.09 5.50 -9.24
CA PHE A 51 -4.10 5.10 -8.27
C PHE A 51 -4.28 6.17 -7.19
N TRP A 52 -3.20 6.66 -6.58
CA TRP A 52 -3.31 7.72 -5.58
C TRP A 52 -3.82 9.03 -6.18
N ARG A 53 -3.37 9.41 -7.38
CA ARG A 53 -3.85 10.62 -8.06
C ARG A 53 -5.35 10.56 -8.31
N GLU A 54 -5.86 9.50 -8.92
CA GLU A 54 -7.29 9.33 -9.19
C GLU A 54 -8.10 9.29 -7.89
N ARG A 55 -7.57 8.66 -6.84
CA ARG A 55 -8.24 8.60 -5.55
C ARG A 55 -8.34 9.97 -4.89
N TYR A 56 -7.28 10.76 -4.91
CA TYR A 56 -7.29 12.14 -4.40
C TYR A 56 -8.17 13.05 -5.25
N ASP A 57 -8.14 12.88 -6.57
CA ASP A 57 -8.98 13.63 -7.51
C ASP A 57 -10.46 13.30 -7.31
N TRP A 58 -10.80 12.04 -7.03
CA TRP A 58 -12.15 11.64 -6.65
C TRP A 58 -12.55 12.20 -5.28
N GLU A 59 -11.65 12.21 -4.30
CA GLU A 59 -11.88 12.81 -2.96
C GLU A 59 -12.07 14.34 -3.06
N ASP A 60 -11.35 15.02 -3.96
CA ASP A 60 -11.47 16.45 -4.24
C ASP A 60 -12.80 16.78 -4.96
N ARG A 61 -13.13 16.01 -6.00
CA ARG A 61 -14.37 16.18 -6.79
C ARG A 61 -15.63 15.75 -6.05
N ASN A 62 -15.52 14.86 -5.07
CA ASN A 62 -16.64 14.39 -4.27
C ASN A 62 -16.42 14.76 -2.79
N PRO A 63 -16.63 16.04 -2.43
CA PRO A 63 -16.58 16.52 -1.05
C PRO A 63 -17.86 16.08 -0.32
N GLN A 64 -18.17 14.78 -0.34
CA GLN A 64 -19.28 14.17 0.38
C GLN A 64 -19.02 14.29 1.88
N GLY A 65 -19.60 15.33 2.47
CA GLY A 65 -19.37 15.71 3.86
C GLY A 65 -19.25 17.21 4.11
N ARG A 66 -19.34 18.09 3.09
CA ARG A 66 -19.64 19.51 3.34
C ARG A 66 -21.10 19.62 3.78
N CYS A 67 -21.33 19.38 5.07
CA CYS A 67 -22.52 19.82 5.77
C CYS A 67 -22.59 21.34 5.59
N CYS A 68 -23.44 21.79 4.68
CA CYS A 68 -24.19 23.02 4.90
C CYS A 68 -25.27 22.77 5.95
#